data_AF-A0AAE4TSJ2-F1
#
_entry.id   AF-A0AAE4TSJ2-F1
#
_cell.length_a   1.000
_cell.length_b   1.000
_cell.length_c   1.000
_cell.angle_alpha   90.00
_cell.angle_beta   90.00
_cell.angle_gamma   90.00
#
_symmetry.space_group_name_H-M   'P 1'
#
loop_
_entity.id
_entity.type
_entity.pdbx_description
1 polymer ?
#
loop_
_entity_poly.entity_id
_entity_poly.type
_entity_poly.pdbx_seq_one_letter_code
_entity_poly.pdbx_strand_id
1 'polypeptide(L)'
;MFHGNVNRRGEAGGFHHESMPAKGKIRSITEEPNEHGVYKVEVNGIPKEFESSFFPKDWNRVEVLQAVKEAYNNREYTGRGNRYIGRTSHGIEIMMFIDSRNRVISAFPLR
;
A
#
# COMPACT_ATOMS: atom_id res chain seq x y z
N MET A 1 0.00 -16.83 -2.34
CA MET A 1 0.63 -16.01 -3.40
C MET A 1 -0.17 -14.73 -3.58
N PHE A 2 0.46 -13.56 -3.34
CA PHE A 2 -0.19 -12.26 -3.54
C PHE A 2 -0.25 -11.92 -5.03
N HIS A 3 -1.46 -11.91 -5.60
CA HIS A 3 -1.71 -11.51 -6.98
C HIS A 3 -2.52 -10.20 -6.96
N GLY A 4 -1.84 -9.06 -7.10
CA GLY A 4 -2.50 -7.78 -7.31
C GLY A 4 -2.96 -7.64 -8.77
N ASN A 5 -4.27 -7.52 -8.99
CA ASN A 5 -4.89 -7.07 -10.24
C ASN A 5 -6.38 -6.81 -10.02
N VAL A 6 -6.95 -5.78 -10.66
CA VAL A 6 -8.36 -5.36 -10.44
C VAL A 6 -9.10 -5.00 -11.73
N ASN A 7 -10.21 -5.71 -11.99
CA ASN A 7 -11.61 -5.23 -12.09
C ASN A 7 -12.55 -6.46 -12.25
N ARG A 8 -13.88 -6.41 -12.22
CA ARG A 8 -14.84 -5.65 -13.07
C ARG A 8 -15.46 -4.40 -12.42
N ARG A 9 -15.28 -4.19 -11.12
CA ARG A 9 -15.65 -2.96 -10.39
C ARG A 9 -14.73 -2.79 -9.17
N GLY A 10 -13.67 -1.98 -9.23
CA GLY A 10 -13.23 -1.18 -10.37
C GLY A 10 -11.72 -0.90 -10.43
N GLU A 11 -11.13 -0.37 -9.36
CA GLU A 11 -9.97 0.53 -9.48
C GLU A 11 -8.80 0.19 -8.54
N ALA A 12 -7.58 0.39 -9.05
CA ALA A 12 -6.27 0.39 -8.37
C ALA A 12 -6.03 -0.64 -7.24
N GLY A 13 -5.86 -1.92 -7.60
CA GLY A 13 -5.22 -2.91 -6.72
C GLY A 13 -3.78 -3.21 -7.15
N GLY A 14 -2.86 -3.02 -6.22
CA GLY A 14 -1.41 -3.17 -6.35
C GLY A 14 -0.77 -2.83 -5.01
N PHE A 15 0.55 -2.97 -4.92
CA PHE A 15 1.31 -2.49 -3.76
C PHE A 15 1.91 -1.13 -4.12
N HIS A 16 1.88 -0.15 -3.21
CA HIS A 16 2.47 1.17 -3.46
C HIS A 16 4.01 1.11 -3.38
N HIS A 17 4.63 0.52 -4.40
CA HIS A 17 6.08 0.44 -4.55
C HIS A 17 6.46 0.60 -6.04
N GLU A 18 7.59 1.24 -6.34
CA GLU A 18 8.04 1.50 -7.72
C GLU A 18 8.21 0.21 -8.54
N SER A 19 8.65 -0.88 -7.90
CA SER A 19 8.78 -2.20 -8.55
C SER A 19 7.45 -2.94 -8.79
N MET A 20 6.31 -2.37 -8.40
CA MET A 20 4.97 -2.97 -8.51
C MET A 20 3.98 -1.96 -9.10
N PRO A 21 4.16 -1.56 -10.38
CA PRO A 21 3.46 -0.43 -10.98
C PRO A 21 1.94 -0.60 -10.94
N ALA A 22 1.27 0.35 -10.29
CA ALA A 22 -0.16 0.58 -10.46
C ALA A 22 -0.46 1.15 -11.86
N LYS A 23 -1.73 1.19 -12.26
CA LYS A 23 -2.17 1.71 -13.57
C LYS A 23 -1.89 3.22 -13.82
N GLY A 24 -1.25 3.94 -12.90
CA GLY A 24 -0.88 5.34 -13.04
C GLY A 24 0.63 5.53 -13.01
N LYS A 25 1.16 6.47 -13.81
CA LYS A 25 2.56 6.90 -13.71
C LYS A 25 2.74 7.80 -12.49
N ILE A 26 3.77 7.52 -11.70
CA ILE A 26 4.34 8.47 -10.74
C ILE A 26 4.85 9.68 -11.52
N ARG A 27 4.53 10.89 -11.07
CA ARG A 27 5.00 12.14 -11.67
C ARG A 27 6.17 12.76 -10.91
N SER A 28 6.11 12.74 -9.59
CA SER A 28 7.05 13.39 -8.69
C SER A 28 6.96 12.76 -7.29
N ILE A 29 8.06 12.80 -6.56
CA ILE A 29 8.03 12.69 -5.10
C ILE A 29 7.56 14.05 -4.58
N THR A 30 6.57 14.07 -3.70
CA THR A 30 5.98 15.30 -3.15
C THR A 30 6.45 15.60 -1.72
N GLU A 31 6.89 14.57 -0.99
CA GLU A 31 7.48 14.70 0.34
C GLU A 31 8.64 13.72 0.51
N GLU A 32 9.74 14.20 1.11
CA GLU A 32 10.91 13.40 1.46
C GLU A 32 10.54 12.22 2.39
N PRO A 33 11.27 11.09 2.35
CA PRO A 33 11.03 9.94 3.23
C PRO A 33 10.96 10.30 4.72
N ASN A 34 10.08 9.61 5.48
CA ASN A 34 10.11 9.68 6.95
C ASN A 34 11.23 8.79 7.53
N GLU A 35 11.32 8.69 8.86
CA GLU A 35 12.31 7.86 9.57
C GLU A 35 12.26 6.36 9.22
N HIS A 36 11.17 5.90 8.58
CA HIS A 36 11.00 4.53 8.10
C HIS A 36 11.15 4.40 6.58
N GLY A 37 11.57 5.45 5.87
CA GLY A 37 11.72 5.46 4.42
C GLY A 37 10.41 5.69 3.63
N VAL A 38 9.28 5.91 4.29
CA VAL A 38 7.97 6.11 3.63
C VAL A 38 7.86 7.52 3.06
N TYR A 39 7.64 7.64 1.75
CA TYR A 39 7.57 8.91 1.02
C TYR A 39 6.24 9.08 0.29
N LYS A 40 5.83 10.33 0.00
CA LYS A 40 4.60 10.60 -0.77
C LYS A 40 4.93 10.91 -2.23
N VAL A 41 4.05 10.52 -3.15
CA VAL A 41 4.17 10.82 -4.58
C VAL A 41 2.88 11.37 -5.18
N GLU A 42 3.03 12.17 -6.25
CA GLU A 42 1.91 12.56 -7.09
C GLU A 42 1.67 11.51 -8.19
N VAL A 43 0.42 11.04 -8.33
CA VAL A 43 0.02 10.09 -9.38
C VAL A 43 -1.06 10.71 -10.27
N ASN A 44 -0.61 11.30 -11.37
CA ASN A 44 -1.43 11.58 -12.57
C ASN A 44 -2.76 12.34 -12.33
N GLY A 45 -2.79 13.33 -11.44
CA GLY A 45 -3.88 14.32 -11.36
C GLY A 45 -5.27 13.81 -10.96
N ILE A 46 -5.40 12.53 -10.57
CA ILE A 46 -6.64 12.00 -9.97
C ILE A 46 -6.55 12.25 -8.46
N PRO A 47 -7.42 13.09 -7.86
CA PRO A 47 -7.48 13.23 -6.41
C PRO A 47 -7.95 11.91 -5.83
N LYS A 48 -7.03 11.12 -5.26
CA LYS A 48 -7.39 9.98 -4.43
C LYS A 48 -7.77 10.50 -3.04
N GLU A 49 -8.79 9.91 -2.41
CA GLU A 49 -9.12 10.14 -0.99
C GLU A 49 -7.93 9.84 -0.04
N PHE A 50 -6.89 9.16 -0.52
CA PHE A 50 -5.71 8.76 0.23
C PHE A 50 -4.47 9.34 -0.42
N GLU A 51 -3.67 10.03 0.39
CA GLU A 51 -2.30 10.41 0.03
C GLU A 51 -1.56 9.16 -0.47
N SER A 52 -0.87 9.29 -1.60
CA SER A 52 -0.15 8.17 -2.19
C SER A 52 1.23 8.03 -1.54
N SER A 53 1.22 7.59 -0.28
CA SER A 53 2.42 7.11 0.43
C SER A 53 2.91 5.79 -0.20
N PHE A 54 4.22 5.65 -0.30
CA PHE A 54 4.93 4.54 -0.93
C PHE A 54 5.88 3.86 0.06
N PHE A 55 6.06 2.55 -0.11
CA PHE A 55 7.07 1.78 0.62
C PHE A 55 8.48 2.30 0.30
N PRO A 56 9.46 2.11 1.20
CA PRO A 56 10.83 2.60 1.00
C PRO A 56 11.40 2.18 -0.36
N LYS A 57 12.04 3.14 -1.04
CA LYS A 57 12.47 3.01 -2.45
C LYS A 57 13.58 1.99 -2.66
N ASP A 58 14.36 1.73 -1.62
CA ASP A 58 15.42 0.73 -1.54
C ASP A 58 14.88 -0.69 -1.32
N TRP A 59 13.63 -0.86 -0.90
CA TRP A 59 13.04 -2.18 -0.69
C TRP A 59 12.82 -2.91 -2.02
N ASN A 60 13.11 -4.20 -2.01
CA ASN A 60 12.76 -5.10 -3.09
C ASN A 60 11.35 -5.70 -2.91
N ARG A 61 10.86 -6.38 -3.95
CA ARG A 61 9.51 -6.98 -3.95
C ARG A 61 9.27 -7.97 -2.80
N VAL A 62 10.29 -8.67 -2.31
CA VAL A 62 10.17 -9.62 -1.19
C VAL A 62 9.95 -8.88 0.13
N GLU A 63 10.69 -7.79 0.38
CA GLU A 63 10.60 -6.98 1.60
C GLU A 63 9.21 -6.34 1.73
N VAL A 64 8.70 -5.73 0.66
CA VAL A 64 7.32 -5.20 0.62
C VAL A 64 6.28 -6.28 0.93
N LEU A 65 6.43 -7.49 0.36
CA LEU A 65 5.51 -8.59 0.61
C LEU A 65 5.64 -9.19 2.02
N GLN A 66 6.83 -9.13 2.63
CA GLN A 66 7.06 -9.54 4.01
C GLN A 66 6.42 -8.55 4.99
N ALA A 67 6.65 -7.24 4.81
CA ALA A 67 6.02 -6.19 5.61
C ALA A 67 4.49 -6.24 5.54
N VAL A 68 3.92 -6.40 4.34
CA VAL A 68 2.46 -6.60 4.19
C VAL A 68 1.99 -7.89 4.87
N LYS A 69 2.74 -8.99 4.78
CA LYS A 69 2.38 -10.25 5.46
C LYS A 69 2.40 -10.09 6.99
N GLU A 70 3.38 -9.38 7.52
CA GLU A 70 3.49 -9.07 8.95
C GLU A 70 2.31 -8.21 9.42
N ALA A 71 2.09 -7.06 8.78
CA ALA A 71 0.96 -6.18 9.07
C ALA A 71 -0.38 -6.91 8.92
N TYR A 72 -0.54 -7.76 7.90
CA TYR A 72 -1.74 -8.58 7.75
C TYR A 72 -1.97 -9.51 8.94
N ASN A 73 -0.93 -10.10 9.52
CA ASN A 73 -1.06 -11.03 10.65
C ASN A 73 -1.48 -10.33 11.95
N ASN A 74 -1.16 -9.04 12.12
CA ASN A 74 -1.53 -8.23 13.30
C ASN A 74 -2.55 -7.13 12.98
N ARG A 75 -3.32 -7.29 11.89
CA ARG A 75 -4.26 -6.28 11.40
C ARG A 75 -5.47 -6.08 12.32
N GLU A 76 -5.87 -4.83 12.46
CA GLU A 76 -7.11 -4.39 13.09
C GLU A 76 -8.11 -3.89 12.05
N TYR A 77 -9.40 -4.08 12.31
CA TYR A 77 -10.47 -3.60 11.44
C TYR A 77 -10.76 -2.11 11.70
N THR A 78 -10.71 -1.28 10.67
CA THR A 78 -10.89 0.18 10.78
C THR A 78 -12.35 0.64 11.02
N GLY A 79 -13.29 -0.29 11.16
CA GLY A 79 -14.73 0.02 11.21
C GLY A 79 -15.36 0.38 9.85
N ARG A 80 -14.58 0.57 8.77
CA ARG A 80 -15.08 1.03 7.47
C ARG A 80 -14.85 0.03 6.33
N GLY A 81 -15.93 -0.62 5.91
CA GLY A 81 -15.96 -1.43 4.69
C GLY A 81 -15.03 -2.63 4.77
N ASN A 82 -14.01 -2.67 3.92
CA ASN A 82 -13.04 -3.77 3.81
C ASN A 82 -11.59 -3.35 4.15
N ARG A 83 -11.46 -2.26 4.92
CA ARG A 83 -10.18 -1.62 5.25
C ARG A 83 -9.66 -2.07 6.62
N TYR A 84 -8.38 -2.39 6.66
CA TYR A 84 -7.65 -2.85 7.84
C TYR A 84 -6.33 -2.09 7.95
N ILE A 85 -5.85 -1.86 9.17
CA ILE A 85 -4.50 -1.34 9.42
C ILE A 85 -3.73 -2.40 10.20
N GLY A 86 -2.48 -2.65 9.85
CA GLY A 86 -1.56 -3.45 10.64
C GLY A 86 -0.20 -2.78 10.73
N ARG A 87 0.63 -3.17 11.69
CA ARG A 87 1.89 -2.47 11.99
C ARG A 87 3.07 -3.44 11.98
N THR A 88 4.11 -3.11 11.23
CA THR A 88 5.35 -3.91 11.23
C THR A 88 6.12 -3.76 12.55
N SER A 89 6.97 -4.73 12.88
CA SER A 89 7.94 -4.64 14.00
C SER A 89 8.87 -3.42 13.91
N HIS A 90 9.06 -2.88 12.70
CA HIS A 90 9.86 -1.69 12.42
C HIS A 90 9.06 -0.38 12.54
N GLY A 91 7.81 -0.44 13.01
CA GLY A 91 6.98 0.74 13.30
C GLY A 91 6.03 1.16 12.18
N ILE A 92 6.27 0.74 10.93
CA ILE A 92 5.46 1.12 9.74
C ILE A 92 4.04 0.58 9.86
N GLU A 93 3.07 1.47 9.92
CA GLU A 93 1.64 1.15 9.74
C GLU A 93 1.32 0.96 8.25
N ILE A 94 0.48 -0.01 7.92
CA ILE A 94 0.11 -0.37 6.55
C ILE A 94 -1.41 -0.46 6.46
N MET A 95 -2.00 0.42 5.64
CA MET A 95 -3.40 0.33 5.23
C MET A 95 -3.56 -0.80 4.21
N MET A 96 -4.53 -1.67 4.43
CA MET A 96 -4.82 -2.83 3.59
C MET A 96 -6.29 -2.88 3.22
N PHE A 97 -6.56 -3.20 1.96
CA PHE A 97 -7.89 -3.54 1.45
C PHE A 97 -7.93 -5.05 1.26
N ILE A 98 -8.87 -5.72 1.94
CA ILE A 98 -8.98 -7.17 1.96
C ILE A 98 -10.30 -7.59 1.33
N ASP A 99 -10.32 -8.59 0.45
CA ASP A 99 -11.56 -9.07 -0.17
C ASP A 99 -12.32 -10.10 0.70
N SER A 100 -13.52 -10.48 0.28
CA SER A 100 -14.34 -11.49 0.98
C SER A 100 -13.74 -12.91 0.96
N ARG A 101 -12.63 -13.14 0.24
CA ARG A 101 -11.83 -14.37 0.30
C ARG A 101 -10.59 -14.19 1.21
N ASN A 102 -10.59 -13.14 2.03
CA ASN A 102 -9.55 -12.78 2.98
C ASN A 102 -8.18 -12.47 2.32
N ARG A 103 -8.18 -12.08 1.04
CA ARG A 103 -6.96 -11.77 0.26
C ARG A 103 -6.70 -10.25 0.27
N VAL A 104 -5.46 -9.84 0.49
CA VAL A 104 -5.03 -8.44 0.28
C VAL A 104 -5.10 -8.12 -1.22
N ILE A 105 -5.93 -7.14 -1.58
CA ILE A 105 -6.11 -6.66 -2.97
C ILE A 105 -5.43 -5.31 -3.23
N SER A 106 -5.12 -4.56 -2.18
CA SER A 106 -4.31 -3.34 -2.21
C SER A 106 -3.67 -3.12 -0.85
N ALA A 107 -2.43 -2.61 -0.80
CA ALA A 107 -1.80 -2.17 0.44
C ALA A 107 -0.76 -1.07 0.22
N PHE A 108 -0.69 -0.15 1.19
CA PHE A 108 0.25 0.97 1.20
C PHE A 108 0.61 1.38 2.64
N PRO A 109 1.83 1.88 2.88
CA PRO A 109 2.21 2.37 4.20
C PRO A 109 1.50 3.68 4.51
N LEU A 110 1.21 3.91 5.79
CA LEU A 110 0.84 5.22 6.32
C LEU A 110 2.10 5.98 6.73
N ARG A 111 1.99 7.30 6.83
CA ARG A 111 3.05 8.21 7.27
C ARG A 111 2.62 8.90 8.55
#